data_AF-A0A2K2D6G8-F1
#
_entry.id   AF-A0A2K2D6G8-F1
#
_cell.length_a   1.000
_cell.length_b   1.000
_cell.length_c   1.000
_cell.angle_alpha   90.00
_cell.angle_beta   90.00
_cell.angle_gamma   90.00
#
_symmetry.space_group_name_H-M   'P 1'
#
loop_
_entity.id
_entity.type
_entity.pdbx_description
1 polymer ?
#
loop_
_entity_poly.entity_id
_entity_poly.type
_entity_poly.pdbx_seq_one_letter_code
_entity_poly.pdbx_strand_id
1 'polypeptide(L)'
;MPVHKVRHARVGMLRLPAMGPPRHLMLVEGNDDSGFLLTVGRGQAGITAVSAVYIRAGGPPWYAVKMWANGPPPAPGMKTDSRAHAVLVEIVAVCGAAPGAVDVKALPVLTVPRNFLVGGAAGAADMVLPVSVRVDKMS
;
A
#
# COMPACT_ATOMS: atom_id res chain seq x y z
N MET A 1 -3.59 6.86 -14.20
CA MET A 1 -3.60 6.19 -12.89
C MET A 1 -3.56 4.68 -13.15
N PRO A 2 -2.51 3.95 -12.72
CA PRO A 2 -2.47 2.49 -12.84
C PRO A 2 -3.57 1.82 -12.03
N VAL A 3 -4.11 0.70 -12.52
CA VAL A 3 -5.14 -0.09 -11.87
C VAL A 3 -4.62 -1.50 -11.59
N HIS A 4 -4.76 -1.96 -10.35
CA HIS A 4 -4.31 -3.28 -9.89
C HIS A 4 -5.53 -4.10 -9.46
N LYS A 5 -5.53 -5.40 -9.76
CA LYS A 5 -6.56 -6.32 -9.26
C LYS A 5 -5.99 -7.10 -8.08
N VAL A 6 -6.70 -7.11 -6.97
CA VAL A 6 -6.36 -7.88 -5.76
C VAL A 6 -7.55 -8.74 -5.37
N ARG A 7 -7.31 -9.93 -4.83
CA ARG A 7 -8.40 -10.83 -4.40
C ARG A 7 -8.75 -10.57 -2.95
N HIS A 8 -10.04 -10.58 -2.64
CA HIS A 8 -10.52 -10.44 -1.26
C HIS A 8 -9.89 -11.49 -0.31
N ALA A 9 -9.55 -11.07 0.90
CA ALA A 9 -8.91 -11.88 1.95
C ALA A 9 -7.61 -12.60 1.54
N ARG A 10 -7.02 -12.24 0.39
CA ARG A 10 -5.73 -12.74 -0.08
C ARG A 10 -4.72 -11.62 -0.14
N VAL A 11 -3.47 -12.00 0.06
CA VAL A 11 -2.35 -11.08 -0.07
C VAL A 11 -2.07 -10.83 -1.56
N GLY A 12 -2.16 -9.57 -1.98
CA GLY A 12 -1.67 -9.09 -3.26
C GLY A 12 -0.36 -8.32 -3.07
N MET A 13 0.60 -8.52 -3.96
CA MET A 13 1.85 -7.74 -3.96
C MET A 13 1.82 -6.67 -5.05
N LEU A 14 2.10 -5.44 -4.66
CA LEU A 14 2.15 -4.27 -5.53
C LEU A 14 3.57 -3.75 -5.63
N ARG A 15 3.91 -3.26 -6.82
CA ARG A 15 5.19 -2.62 -7.12
C ARG A 15 4.93 -1.14 -7.38
N LEU A 16 5.17 -0.33 -6.35
CA LEU A 16 4.85 1.09 -6.37
C LEU A 16 6.12 1.88 -6.71
N PRO A 17 6.09 2.80 -7.69
CA PRO A 17 7.23 3.68 -7.94
C PRO A 17 7.50 4.57 -6.71
N ALA A 18 8.77 4.67 -6.31
CA ALA A 18 9.18 5.45 -5.14
C ALA A 18 9.34 6.95 -5.44
N MET A 19 9.36 7.34 -6.72
CA MET A 19 9.61 8.71 -7.17
C MET A 19 8.35 9.34 -7.80
N GLY A 20 8.05 10.58 -7.40
CA GLY A 20 6.87 11.34 -7.83
C GLY A 20 5.60 11.03 -6.99
N PRO A 21 4.48 11.72 -7.23
CA PRO A 21 3.19 11.41 -6.60
C PRO A 21 2.25 10.63 -7.54
N PRO A 22 2.38 9.29 -7.67
CA PRO A 22 1.40 8.50 -8.39
C PRO A 22 0.24 8.08 -7.49
N ARG A 23 -0.97 8.24 -8.02
CA ARG A 23 -2.19 7.62 -7.48
C ARG A 23 -2.38 6.29 -8.20
N HIS A 24 -2.65 5.24 -7.45
CA HIS A 24 -2.90 3.88 -7.93
C HIS A 24 -4.29 3.45 -7.49
N LEU A 25 -5.05 2.83 -8.39
CA LEU A 25 -6.34 2.24 -8.04
C LEU A 25 -6.15 0.74 -7.81
N MET A 26 -6.77 0.20 -6.78
CA MET A 26 -6.95 -1.23 -6.58
C MET A 26 -8.42 -1.57 -6.74
N LEU A 27 -8.69 -2.61 -7.51
CA LEU A 27 -10.00 -3.25 -7.58
C LEU A 27 -9.91 -4.54 -6.78
N VAL A 28 -10.77 -4.68 -5.79
CA VAL A 28 -10.89 -5.95 -5.06
C VAL A 28 -11.83 -6.84 -5.85
N GLU A 29 -11.29 -7.91 -6.44
CA GLU A 29 -12.09 -8.94 -7.10
C GLU A 29 -13.00 -9.62 -6.08
N GLY A 30 -14.31 -9.50 -6.30
CA GLY A 30 -15.40 -10.02 -5.46
C GLY A 30 -16.75 -9.52 -5.97
N ASN A 31 -17.85 -9.87 -5.28
CA ASN A 31 -19.22 -9.53 -5.70
C ASN A 31 -19.59 -8.03 -5.53
N ASP A 32 -18.75 -7.24 -4.85
CA ASP A 32 -19.17 -5.95 -4.26
C ASP A 32 -18.69 -4.71 -5.06
N ASP A 33 -18.22 -4.85 -6.32
CA ASP A 33 -17.68 -3.76 -7.18
C ASP A 33 -16.89 -2.69 -6.39
N SER A 34 -16.00 -3.18 -5.53
CA SER A 34 -15.36 -2.42 -4.47
C SER A 34 -13.98 -1.92 -4.92
N GLY A 35 -13.82 -0.60 -4.99
CA GLY A 35 -12.57 0.05 -5.37
C GLY A 35 -11.84 0.67 -4.18
N PHE A 36 -10.51 0.61 -4.18
CA PHE A 36 -9.66 1.31 -3.21
C PHE A 36 -8.64 2.18 -3.94
N LEU A 37 -8.44 3.42 -3.49
CA LEU A 37 -7.37 4.28 -4.00
C LEU A 37 -6.18 4.21 -3.07
N LEU A 38 -5.04 3.78 -3.61
CA LEU A 38 -3.75 3.87 -2.97
C LEU A 38 -3.01 5.11 -3.46
N THR A 39 -2.49 5.92 -2.55
CA THR A 39 -1.62 7.04 -2.91
C THR A 39 -0.23 6.81 -2.37
N VAL A 40 0.77 7.16 -3.20
CA VAL A 40 2.18 7.04 -2.86
C VAL A 40 2.80 8.42 -2.93
N GLY A 41 3.52 8.79 -1.88
CA GLY A 41 4.18 10.08 -1.78
C GLY A 41 5.57 9.97 -1.17
N ARG A 42 6.44 10.91 -1.52
CA ARG A 42 7.76 11.06 -0.92
C ARG A 42 7.69 11.97 0.31
N GLY A 43 8.18 11.49 1.44
CA GLY A 43 8.37 12.23 2.68
C GLY A 43 9.72 12.98 2.74
N GLN A 44 9.87 13.84 3.74
CA GLN A 44 11.00 14.77 3.88
C GLN A 44 12.36 14.08 4.01
N ALA A 45 12.43 12.90 4.65
CA ALA A 45 13.67 12.14 4.82
C ALA A 45 13.91 11.06 3.73
N GLY A 46 13.25 11.17 2.57
CA GLY A 46 13.33 10.12 1.53
C GLY A 46 12.53 8.85 1.86
N ILE A 47 11.66 8.95 2.85
CA ILE A 47 10.68 7.95 3.25
C ILE A 47 9.55 7.90 2.23
N THR A 48 9.03 6.71 1.92
CA THR A 48 7.82 6.57 1.08
C THR A 48 6.60 6.41 1.98
N ALA A 49 5.60 7.27 1.81
CA ALA A 49 4.32 7.18 2.51
C ALA A 49 3.25 6.58 1.59
N VAL A 50 2.50 5.61 2.10
CA VAL A 50 1.43 4.91 1.38
C VAL A 50 0.13 4.99 2.17
N SER A 51 -0.95 5.52 1.58
CA SER A 51 -2.30 5.53 2.19
C SER A 51 -3.32 4.86 1.29
N ALA A 52 -4.33 4.22 1.88
CA ALA A 52 -5.42 3.57 1.15
C ALA A 52 -6.78 4.14 1.57
N VAL A 53 -7.64 4.42 0.58
CA VAL A 53 -9.02 4.89 0.75
C VAL A 53 -9.96 3.90 0.11
N TYR A 54 -11.09 3.61 0.76
CA TYR A 54 -12.16 2.87 0.11
C TYR A 54 -13.07 3.80 -0.68
N ILE A 55 -13.20 3.54 -1.97
CA ILE A 55 -14.08 4.27 -2.88
C ILE A 55 -15.28 3.38 -3.16
N ARG A 56 -16.37 3.59 -2.41
CA ARG A 56 -17.68 3.04 -2.74
C ARG A 56 -18.76 4.08 -2.52
N ALA A 57 -19.65 4.21 -3.47
CA ALA A 57 -20.91 4.89 -3.27
C ALA A 57 -21.78 4.05 -2.30
N GLY A 58 -22.02 4.58 -1.10
CA GLY A 58 -23.10 4.13 -0.22
C GLY A 58 -22.80 2.93 0.68
N GLY A 59 -22.57 3.25 1.96
CA GLY A 59 -22.85 2.36 3.10
C GLY A 59 -21.99 1.09 3.27
N PRO A 60 -22.11 0.43 4.44
CA PRO A 60 -21.35 -0.76 4.81
C PRO A 60 -21.41 -1.88 3.74
N PRO A 61 -20.40 -2.75 3.69
CA PRO A 61 -19.50 -3.11 4.79
C PRO A 61 -18.27 -2.21 4.95
N TRP A 62 -17.74 -2.17 6.18
CA TRP A 62 -16.41 -1.62 6.45
C TRP A 62 -15.35 -2.64 6.04
N TYR A 63 -14.19 -2.18 5.60
CA TYR A 63 -13.07 -3.06 5.23
C TYR A 63 -11.86 -2.75 6.09
N ALA A 64 -11.19 -3.78 6.58
CA ALA A 64 -9.84 -3.68 7.11
C ALA A 64 -8.84 -3.81 5.97
N VAL A 65 -7.92 -2.85 5.87
CA VAL A 65 -6.82 -2.87 4.90
C VAL A 65 -5.52 -3.01 5.67
N LYS A 66 -4.81 -4.10 5.40
CA LYS A 66 -3.50 -4.37 5.97
C LYS A 66 -2.45 -4.19 4.90
N MET A 67 -1.45 -3.36 5.17
CA MET A 67 -0.35 -3.09 4.25
C MET A 67 0.98 -3.27 4.97
N TRP A 68 1.93 -3.92 4.30
CA TRP A 68 3.28 -4.05 4.84
C TRP A 68 4.33 -4.07 3.74
N ALA A 69 5.53 -3.62 4.10
CA ALA A 69 6.72 -3.74 3.28
C ALA A 69 7.77 -4.54 4.05
N ASN A 70 8.44 -5.46 3.36
CA ASN A 70 9.52 -6.25 3.93
C ASN A 70 10.85 -5.58 3.63
N GLY A 71 11.73 -5.56 4.63
CA GLY A 71 13.08 -5.06 4.53
C GLY A 71 13.96 -5.97 3.69
N PRO A 72 15.17 -5.50 3.34
CA PRO A 72 16.10 -6.29 2.58
C PRO A 72 16.47 -7.57 3.34
N PRO A 73 16.74 -8.68 2.63
CA PRO A 73 17.22 -9.89 3.27
C PRO A 73 18.56 -9.61 4.00
N PRO A 74 18.85 -10.35 5.08
CA PRO A 74 20.12 -10.20 5.79
C PRO A 74 21.31 -10.49 4.87
N ALA A 75 22.44 -9.85 5.15
CA ALA A 75 23.66 -10.02 4.37
C ALA A 75 24.13 -11.50 4.38
N PRO A 76 24.69 -12.01 3.27
CA PRO A 76 25.21 -13.37 3.22
C PRO A 76 26.26 -13.60 4.31
N GLY A 77 26.11 -14.68 5.08
CA GLY A 77 27.05 -15.06 6.16
C GLY A 77 26.71 -14.49 7.54
N MET A 78 25.68 -13.65 7.66
CA MET A 78 25.21 -13.16 8.95
C MET A 78 24.34 -14.24 9.63
N LYS A 79 24.93 -14.97 10.61
CA LYS A 79 24.17 -15.84 11.51
C LYS A 79 23.43 -14.96 12.51
N THR A 80 22.22 -14.58 12.18
CA THR A 80 21.33 -13.96 13.15
C THR A 80 19.99 -14.64 13.01
N ASP A 81 19.27 -14.82 14.12
CA ASP A 81 17.83 -15.07 14.19
C ASP A 81 17.07 -13.86 13.61
N SER A 82 17.43 -13.49 12.38
CA SER A 82 17.20 -12.20 11.76
C SER A 82 15.78 -12.19 11.23
N ARG A 83 14.86 -11.85 12.13
CA ARG A 83 13.51 -11.41 11.76
C ARG A 83 13.68 -10.38 10.64
N ALA A 84 13.13 -10.70 9.46
CA ALA A 84 13.00 -9.72 8.39
C ALA A 84 12.33 -8.48 8.98
N HIS A 85 12.99 -7.33 8.91
CA HIS A 85 12.41 -6.07 9.37
C HIS A 85 11.20 -5.79 8.48
N ALA A 86 9.99 -5.78 9.05
CA ALA A 86 8.78 -5.42 8.32
C ALA A 86 8.19 -4.16 8.95
N VAL A 87 7.73 -3.25 8.09
CA VAL A 87 6.88 -2.13 8.51
C VAL A 87 5.46 -2.42 8.07
N LEU A 88 4.50 -2.19 8.96
CA LEU A 88 3.12 -2.59 8.77
C LEU A 88 2.18 -1.51 9.29
N VAL A 89 1.07 -1.34 8.57
CA VAL A 89 -0.08 -0.58 9.04
C VAL A 89 -1.34 -1.42 8.82
N GLU A 90 -2.25 -1.34 9.77
CA GLU A 90 -3.58 -1.92 9.66
C GLU A 90 -4.58 -0.79 9.88
N ILE A 91 -5.45 -0.59 8.91
CA ILE A 91 -6.36 0.57 8.88
C ILE A 91 -7.77 0.10 8.57
N VAL A 92 -8.76 0.75 9.18
CA VAL A 92 -10.14 0.65 8.71
C VAL A 92 -10.28 1.62 7.54
N ALA A 93 -10.76 1.12 6.41
CA ALA A 93 -10.87 1.91 5.21
C ALA A 93 -11.93 3.00 5.37
N VAL A 94 -11.57 4.23 5.02
CA VAL A 94 -12.49 5.37 5.06
C VAL A 94 -13.39 5.32 3.82
N CYS A 95 -14.70 5.31 4.03
CA CYS A 95 -15.70 5.33 2.96
C CYS A 95 -15.98 6.78 2.53
N GLY A 96 -15.89 7.07 1.23
CA GLY A 96 -16.30 8.35 0.65
C GLY A 96 -17.57 8.21 -0.19
N ALA A 97 -18.61 9.00 0.12
CA ALA A 97 -19.87 9.00 -0.65
C ALA A 97 -19.74 9.65 -2.04
N ALA A 98 -18.67 10.39 -2.30
CA ALA A 98 -18.40 11.06 -3.57
C ALA A 98 -16.88 11.19 -3.81
N PRO A 99 -16.43 11.33 -5.07
CA PRO A 99 -15.05 11.71 -5.37
C PRO A 99 -14.66 12.99 -4.63
N GLY A 100 -13.53 12.98 -3.91
CA GLY A 100 -13.05 14.13 -3.14
C GLY A 100 -13.65 14.30 -1.74
N ALA A 101 -14.59 13.43 -1.33
CA ALA A 101 -15.16 13.46 0.02
C ALA A 101 -14.19 13.05 1.14
N VAL A 102 -13.06 12.41 0.79
CA VAL A 102 -12.06 11.93 1.75
C VAL A 102 -10.82 12.80 1.66
N ASP A 103 -10.44 13.43 2.78
CA ASP A 103 -9.15 14.10 2.89
C ASP A 103 -8.03 13.06 3.00
N VAL A 104 -7.35 12.82 1.87
CA VAL A 104 -6.25 11.86 1.77
C VAL A 104 -5.09 12.18 2.70
N LYS A 105 -4.91 13.45 3.08
CA LYS A 105 -3.82 13.88 3.97
C LYS A 105 -4.06 13.54 5.43
N ALA A 106 -5.32 13.35 5.83
CA ALA A 106 -5.70 12.99 7.18
C ALA A 106 -5.72 11.47 7.43
N LEU A 107 -5.45 10.66 6.39
CA LEU A 107 -5.49 9.21 6.48
C LEU A 107 -4.27 8.64 7.20
N PRO A 108 -4.41 7.48 7.84
CA PRO A 108 -3.25 6.74 8.31
C PRO A 108 -2.35 6.35 7.12
N VAL A 109 -1.03 6.49 7.33
CA VAL A 109 -0.01 6.23 6.31
C VAL A 109 0.94 5.14 6.75
N LEU A 110 1.26 4.22 5.84
CA LEU A 110 2.42 3.35 5.96
C LEU A 110 3.66 4.14 5.56
N THR A 111 4.53 4.41 6.53
CA THR A 111 5.81 5.11 6.37
C THR A 111 6.90 4.07 6.18
N VAL A 112 7.52 4.03 5.00
CA VAL A 112 8.53 3.04 4.65
C VAL A 112 9.92 3.68 4.50
N PRO A 113 10.93 3.19 5.25
CA PRO A 113 12.32 3.61 5.09
C PRO A 113 12.90 3.33 3.69
N ARG A 114 13.82 4.20 3.21
CA ARG A 114 14.41 4.10 1.86
C ARG A 114 15.12 2.76 1.58
N ASN A 115 15.66 2.10 2.60
CA ASN A 115 16.35 0.81 2.44
C ASN A 115 15.42 -0.38 2.11
N PHE A 116 14.10 -0.17 2.09
CA PHE A 116 13.10 -1.15 1.63
C PHE A 116 12.81 -1.03 0.13
N LEU A 117 13.33 0.01 -0.52
CA LEU A 117 13.20 0.19 -1.96
C LEU A 117 14.12 -0.78 -2.68
N VAL A 118 13.62 -1.37 -3.77
CA VAL A 118 14.38 -2.24 -4.65
C VAL A 118 14.66 -1.52 -5.96
N GLY A 119 15.84 -1.76 -6.55
CA GLY A 119 16.17 -1.21 -7.86
C GLY A 119 15.16 -1.68 -8.91
N GLY A 120 14.62 -0.76 -9.70
CA GLY A 120 13.79 -1.09 -10.86
C GLY A 120 14.61 -1.42 -12.09
N ALA A 121 13.91 -1.70 -13.18
CA ALA A 121 14.50 -2.27 -14.40
C ALA A 121 15.52 -1.34 -15.10
N ALA A 122 15.50 -0.01 -14.89
CA ALA A 122 16.42 0.93 -15.55
C ALA A 122 17.25 1.82 -14.58
N GLY A 123 17.61 1.31 -13.39
CA GLY A 123 18.62 1.95 -12.52
C GLY A 123 18.06 2.78 -11.36
N ALA A 124 18.88 3.65 -10.76
CA ALA A 124 18.58 4.34 -9.49
C ALA A 124 17.36 5.28 -9.50
N ALA A 125 16.90 5.68 -10.69
CA ALA A 125 15.69 6.49 -10.89
C ALA A 125 14.39 5.65 -10.81
N ASP A 126 14.48 4.33 -10.98
CA ASP A 126 13.34 3.40 -11.05
C ASP A 126 13.13 2.64 -9.74
N MET A 127 13.50 3.22 -8.60
CA MET A 127 13.30 2.55 -7.32
C MET A 127 11.81 2.21 -7.11
N VAL A 128 11.54 0.96 -6.78
CA VAL A 128 10.20 0.43 -6.55
C VAL A 128 10.07 0.03 -5.09
N LEU A 129 8.92 0.29 -4.51
CA LEU A 129 8.52 -0.22 -3.21
C LEU A 129 7.60 -1.44 -3.41
N PRO A 130 8.03 -2.66 -3.03
CA PRO A 130 7.16 -3.82 -2.94
C PRO A 130 6.28 -3.69 -1.69
N VAL A 131 4.96 -3.51 -1.88
CA VAL A 131 3.99 -3.48 -0.79
C VAL A 131 3.07 -4.70 -0.90
N SER A 132 2.97 -5.45 0.18
CA SER A 132 1.95 -6.47 0.32
C SER A 132 0.69 -5.84 0.90
N VAL A 133 -0.46 -6.17 0.32
CA VAL A 133 -1.76 -5.63 0.68
C VAL A 133 -2.74 -6.77 0.86
N ARG A 134 -3.53 -6.71 1.93
CA ARG A 134 -4.65 -7.61 2.19
C ARG A 134 -5.86 -6.77 2.57
N VAL A 135 -7.01 -7.10 1.98
CA VAL A 135 -8.28 -6.45 2.26
C VAL A 135 -9.24 -7.50 2.81
N ASP A 136 -9.75 -7.25 4.01
CA ASP A 136 -10.70 -8.11 4.70
C ASP A 136 -12.00 -7.33 4.96
N LYS A 137 -13.14 -7.93 4.63
CA LYS A 137 -14.46 -7.40 4.96
C LYS A 137 -14.70 -7.53 6.47
N MET A 138 -15.03 -6.42 7.11
CA MET A 138 -15.45 -6.37 8.51
C MET A 138 -16.96 -6.61 8.54
N SER A 139 -17.37 -7.68 9.22
CA SER A 139 -18.78 -8.11 9.36
C SER A 139 -19.61 -7.11 10.12
#